data_AF-A0AAX6F7V3-F1
#
_entry.id   AF-A0AAX6F7V3-F1
#
_cell.length_a   1.000
_cell.length_b   1.000
_cell.length_c   1.000
_cell.angle_alpha   90.00
_cell.angle_beta   90.00
_cell.angle_gamma   90.00
#
_symmetry.space_group_name_H-M   'P 1'
#
loop_
_entity.id
_entity.type
_entity.pdbx_description
1 polymer ?
#
loop_
_entity_poly.entity_id
_entity_poly.type
_entity_poly.pdbx_seq_one_letter_code
_entity_poly.pdbx_strand_id
1 'polypeptide(L)'
;MMDSEIHFPFDRHPAKEELETLTLSDPLSAVRSPLDGSDPLLNPPDPPSYADVVYNGTITTAATSPTSSTTSLTTSPTSSSTSPYMRISISDPQKEQEPAASLVPGSSTFVTYLITTETRDHGRFAVRRRFRDVVTLADRLAEAYRGYFIPPRPDKSLIESQVMQKQEFVEQRRSALEKYLLRLVAHPAIGRSDELAEFLKGQGQGQGRLLLARSVDVVTRALDGAAAVAGPEEEGKPAKGGRDLLRMFRELRQSVANDWGGGRPPAVDEDREFLERKEKMQDLEQQLSTSSQQAEALVKAQQDIGETMGQLGLTFFKLGKFETEEALYNSQRTRATDFKRLATAAIRASRSYRELNAQSVKNLDTLHEYLGLMLAVHSAFSDRSSALLTVQTLMSDLSSLHTRAERLEGAASKIFIVDRSRYRKIEELKETIRATEDAKFCAIREYERIKENNRNELERLDRERRVDFLGMLKGFIINQIGYADKAASVWAQVVEETSRYAKERE
;
A
#
# COMPACT_ATOMS: atom_id res chain seq x y z
N MET A 1 -29.16 74.61 -23.74
CA MET A 1 -29.88 75.61 -22.93
C MET A 1 -31.04 74.88 -22.26
N MET A 2 -31.22 74.83 -20.95
CA MET A 2 -30.47 75.31 -19.79
C MET A 2 -31.10 74.60 -18.58
N ASP A 3 -30.31 74.37 -17.55
CA ASP A 3 -30.66 73.73 -16.28
C ASP A 3 -31.81 74.39 -15.52
N SER A 4 -32.45 73.61 -14.63
CA SER A 4 -33.03 74.12 -13.38
C SER A 4 -33.12 72.99 -12.35
N GLU A 5 -32.07 72.86 -11.54
CA GLU A 5 -32.11 72.22 -10.22
C GLU A 5 -32.92 73.10 -9.24
N ILE A 6 -33.69 72.47 -8.34
CA ILE A 6 -34.09 73.06 -7.06
C ILE A 6 -33.92 72.01 -5.96
N HIS A 7 -33.33 72.45 -4.85
CA HIS A 7 -32.73 71.67 -3.76
C HIS A 7 -33.48 71.93 -2.43
N PHE A 8 -33.92 70.85 -1.74
CA PHE A 8 -33.97 70.56 -0.26
C PHE A 8 -34.78 71.45 0.74
N PRO A 9 -35.32 70.93 1.88
CA PRO A 9 -34.52 70.37 3.01
C PRO A 9 -35.11 69.28 3.97
N PHE A 10 -34.16 68.57 4.59
CA PHE A 10 -34.03 67.98 5.97
C PHE A 10 -35.15 67.25 6.76
N ASP A 11 -34.73 66.08 7.28
CA ASP A 11 -35.01 65.38 8.56
C ASP A 11 -36.37 64.70 8.89
N ARG A 12 -36.34 63.35 8.97
CA ARG A 12 -36.53 62.57 10.23
C ARG A 12 -36.39 61.04 9.99
N HIS A 13 -35.48 60.42 10.75
CA HIS A 13 -35.37 59.00 11.19
C HIS A 13 -36.04 57.86 10.39
N PRO A 14 -35.27 56.82 10.01
CA PRO A 14 -35.74 55.44 10.07
C PRO A 14 -35.32 54.78 11.39
N ALA A 15 -36.28 54.08 12.02
CA ALA A 15 -36.07 53.30 13.22
C ALA A 15 -35.00 52.21 12.97
N LYS A 16 -34.04 52.12 13.90
CA LYS A 16 -33.16 50.97 14.05
C LYS A 16 -33.98 49.84 14.68
N GLU A 17 -34.20 48.74 13.97
CA GLU A 17 -34.43 47.46 14.63
C GLU A 17 -33.07 46.85 14.92
N GLU A 18 -32.71 46.86 16.21
CA GLU A 18 -31.54 46.16 16.74
C GLU A 18 -31.81 44.65 16.68
N LEU A 19 -30.97 43.92 15.93
CA LEU A 19 -30.82 42.48 16.08
C LEU A 19 -30.16 42.22 17.44
N GLU A 20 -30.96 41.95 18.47
CA GLU A 20 -30.46 41.41 19.73
C GLU A 20 -29.89 40.00 19.51
N THR A 21 -28.61 39.88 19.82
CA THR A 21 -27.86 38.63 19.91
C THR A 21 -28.19 37.97 21.24
N LEU A 22 -29.00 36.91 21.23
CA LEU A 22 -29.23 36.11 22.42
C LEU A 22 -28.05 35.16 22.66
N THR A 23 -27.32 35.43 23.74
CA THR A 23 -26.26 34.59 24.27
C THR A 23 -26.85 33.37 24.99
N LEU A 24 -26.32 32.20 24.65
CA LEU A 24 -26.55 30.93 25.34
C LEU A 24 -26.05 31.02 26.79
N SER A 25 -26.95 30.74 27.74
CA SER A 25 -26.57 30.24 29.06
C SER A 25 -27.29 28.92 29.31
N ASP A 26 -26.49 27.95 29.74
CA ASP A 26 -26.76 26.52 29.83
C ASP A 26 -27.32 26.17 31.22
N PRO A 27 -28.51 25.55 31.35
CA PRO A 27 -28.96 25.05 32.63
C PRO A 27 -29.31 23.56 32.57
N LEU A 28 -28.39 22.67 32.19
CA LEU A 28 -28.55 21.22 32.43
C LEU A 28 -27.26 20.55 32.93
N SER A 29 -26.70 21.08 34.02
CA SER A 29 -25.65 20.41 34.83
C SER A 29 -26.16 19.81 36.14
N ALA A 30 -27.46 19.50 36.26
CA ALA A 30 -27.99 18.83 37.45
C ALA A 30 -29.22 17.98 37.11
N VAL A 31 -29.00 16.71 36.77
CA VAL A 31 -29.69 15.50 37.26
C VAL A 31 -29.06 14.32 36.50
N ARG A 32 -28.11 13.63 37.12
CA ARG A 32 -27.70 12.28 36.73
C ARG A 32 -28.26 11.33 37.79
N SER A 33 -29.26 10.55 37.41
CA SER A 33 -29.60 9.29 38.06
C SER A 33 -29.72 8.21 36.97
N PRO A 34 -29.26 6.97 37.22
CA PRO A 34 -28.98 6.00 36.18
C PRO A 34 -30.24 5.20 35.85
N LEU A 35 -30.68 5.27 34.58
CA LEU A 35 -31.63 4.32 34.03
C LEU A 35 -30.92 3.45 33.00
N ASP A 36 -31.15 2.16 33.17
CA ASP A 36 -30.53 0.98 32.58
C ASP A 36 -30.41 1.06 31.05
N GLY A 37 -29.17 1.09 30.56
CA GLY A 37 -28.84 1.16 29.13
C GLY A 37 -28.72 -0.23 28.54
N SER A 38 -29.82 -0.78 28.00
CA SER A 38 -29.79 -2.05 27.27
C SER A 38 -30.75 -2.11 26.08
N ASP A 39 -31.08 -0.95 25.48
CA ASP A 39 -31.85 -0.93 24.23
C ASP A 39 -30.92 -0.84 22.99
N PRO A 40 -30.73 -1.93 22.23
CA PRO A 40 -29.79 -1.99 21.10
C PRO A 40 -30.19 -1.10 19.91
N LEU A 41 -31.36 -0.46 19.96
CA LEU A 41 -31.79 0.54 18.97
C LEU A 41 -31.28 1.96 19.27
N LEU A 42 -30.92 2.25 20.53
CA LEU A 42 -30.49 3.59 20.95
C LEU A 42 -28.97 3.78 20.91
N ASN A 43 -28.19 2.70 21.01
CA ASN A 43 -26.73 2.71 20.94
C ASN A 43 -26.23 1.62 19.97
N PRO A 44 -26.31 1.81 18.64
CA PRO A 44 -25.61 0.95 17.71
C PRO A 44 -24.08 1.11 17.90
N PRO A 45 -23.28 0.03 17.78
CA PRO A 45 -21.83 0.14 17.82
C PRO A 45 -21.34 1.07 16.71
N ASP A 46 -20.34 1.90 17.02
CA ASP A 46 -19.72 2.79 16.04
C ASP A 46 -19.18 1.96 14.86
N PRO A 47 -19.47 2.34 13.60
CA PRO A 47 -18.86 1.67 12.46
C PRO A 47 -17.34 1.92 12.45
N PRO A 48 -16.53 0.93 12.04
CA PRO A 48 -15.08 1.07 11.99
C PRO A 48 -14.67 2.22 11.06
N SER A 49 -13.60 2.94 11.44
CA SER A 49 -13.04 4.01 10.62
C SER A 49 -12.58 3.48 9.26
N TYR A 50 -12.56 4.33 8.22
CA TYR A 50 -12.02 3.98 6.91
C TYR A 50 -10.58 3.41 7.01
N ALA A 51 -9.75 4.00 7.88
CA ALA A 51 -8.43 3.46 8.18
C ALA A 51 -8.53 2.03 8.74
N ASP A 52 -9.47 1.77 9.66
CA ASP A 52 -9.64 0.46 10.26
C ASP A 52 -10.15 -0.58 9.25
N VAL A 53 -10.93 -0.21 8.24
CA VAL A 53 -11.42 -1.15 7.21
C VAL A 53 -10.34 -1.46 6.16
N VAL A 54 -9.55 -0.47 5.76
CA VAL A 54 -8.42 -0.63 4.81
C VAL A 54 -7.28 -1.43 5.45
N TYR A 55 -7.02 -1.21 6.74
CA TYR A 55 -5.96 -1.91 7.49
C TYR A 55 -6.40 -3.22 8.19
N ASN A 56 -7.64 -3.36 8.67
CA ASN A 56 -8.19 -4.57 9.33
C ASN A 56 -9.32 -5.22 8.51
N GLY A 57 -8.95 -6.00 7.49
CA GLY A 57 -9.91 -6.79 6.73
C GLY A 57 -10.42 -8.02 7.49
N THR A 58 -11.47 -7.90 8.31
CA THR A 58 -12.48 -8.95 8.60
C THR A 58 -13.66 -8.38 9.41
N ILE A 59 -14.89 -8.56 8.93
CA ILE A 59 -16.12 -8.45 9.76
C ILE A 59 -16.58 -9.88 10.07
N THR A 60 -16.55 -10.26 11.35
CA THR A 60 -17.20 -11.47 11.87
C THR A 60 -18.61 -11.10 12.31
N THR A 61 -19.63 -11.59 11.63
CA THR A 61 -21.02 -11.55 12.12
C THR A 61 -21.45 -12.95 12.55
N ALA A 62 -21.86 -13.06 13.82
CA ALA A 62 -22.41 -14.29 14.38
C ALA A 62 -23.78 -14.61 13.76
N ALA A 63 -24.04 -15.91 13.64
CA ALA A 63 -25.10 -16.52 12.85
C ALA A 63 -26.54 -16.16 13.28
N THR A 64 -27.41 -15.94 12.30
CA THR A 64 -28.81 -16.39 12.33
C THR A 64 -29.32 -16.54 10.89
N SER A 65 -29.76 -17.74 10.51
CA SER A 65 -30.36 -18.05 9.21
C SER A 65 -31.77 -17.43 9.10
N PRO A 66 -32.20 -16.98 7.90
CA PRO A 66 -32.94 -17.90 7.04
C PRO A 66 -32.64 -17.77 5.53
N THR A 67 -32.94 -18.87 4.85
CA THR A 67 -32.95 -19.14 3.41
C THR A 67 -33.55 -18.03 2.54
N SER A 68 -32.75 -17.51 1.60
CA SER A 68 -33.19 -17.06 0.28
C SER A 68 -31.99 -16.99 -0.67
N SER A 69 -32.09 -17.74 -1.77
CA SER A 69 -31.08 -17.90 -2.81
C SER A 69 -30.86 -16.59 -3.57
N THR A 70 -29.76 -15.90 -3.28
CA THR A 70 -29.21 -14.86 -4.16
C THR A 70 -27.72 -15.12 -4.29
N THR A 71 -27.29 -15.39 -5.51
CA THR A 71 -25.93 -15.75 -5.91
C THR A 71 -24.96 -14.63 -5.54
N SER A 72 -24.25 -14.78 -4.42
CA SER A 72 -23.15 -13.89 -4.03
C SER A 72 -21.95 -14.20 -4.92
N LEU A 73 -21.65 -13.28 -5.84
CA LEU A 73 -20.38 -13.26 -6.56
C LEU A 73 -19.30 -12.80 -5.59
N THR A 74 -18.82 -13.70 -4.74
CA THR A 74 -17.50 -13.59 -4.13
C THR A 74 -16.48 -13.65 -5.27
N THR A 75 -15.96 -12.49 -5.66
CA THR A 75 -14.70 -12.39 -6.39
C THR A 75 -13.60 -12.90 -5.46
N SER A 76 -13.46 -14.22 -5.38
CA SER A 76 -12.17 -14.83 -5.12
C SER A 76 -11.21 -14.33 -6.19
N PRO A 77 -9.97 -13.94 -5.84
CA PRO A 77 -8.98 -13.60 -6.84
C PRO A 77 -8.93 -14.80 -7.78
N THR A 78 -9.13 -14.58 -9.08
CA THR A 78 -8.94 -15.60 -10.11
C THR A 78 -7.58 -16.20 -9.85
N SER A 79 -7.54 -17.37 -9.21
CA SER A 79 -6.33 -18.12 -9.01
C SER A 79 -5.85 -18.41 -10.41
N SER A 80 -4.82 -17.69 -10.84
CA SER A 80 -4.14 -18.01 -12.08
C SER A 80 -3.87 -19.52 -12.02
N SER A 81 -4.26 -20.25 -13.05
CA SER A 81 -4.07 -21.71 -13.13
C SER A 81 -2.58 -22.09 -13.00
N THR A 82 -1.70 -21.09 -12.97
CA THR A 82 -0.24 -21.13 -12.94
C THR A 82 0.41 -21.18 -11.55
N SER A 83 -0.29 -20.85 -10.46
CA SER A 83 0.30 -20.88 -9.11
C SER A 83 0.32 -22.30 -8.52
N PRO A 84 1.46 -22.78 -7.99
CA PRO A 84 1.55 -24.11 -7.36
C PRO A 84 0.86 -24.18 -5.98
N TYR A 85 0.53 -23.02 -5.40
CA TYR A 85 -0.10 -22.91 -4.10
C TYR A 85 -1.62 -22.73 -4.26
N MET A 86 -2.39 -23.47 -3.46
CA MET A 86 -3.85 -23.43 -3.44
C MET A 86 -4.40 -22.48 -2.39
N ARG A 87 -3.79 -22.47 -1.19
CA ARG A 87 -4.21 -21.61 -0.07
C ARG A 87 -3.01 -21.28 0.81
N ILE A 88 -2.92 -20.04 1.25
CA ILE A 88 -2.03 -19.61 2.33
C ILE A 88 -2.88 -18.91 3.38
N SER A 89 -2.66 -19.25 4.64
CA SER A 89 -3.28 -18.55 5.77
C SER A 89 -2.26 -18.28 6.88
N ILE A 90 -2.33 -17.10 7.48
CA ILE A 90 -1.49 -16.74 8.63
C ILE A 90 -2.36 -16.64 9.87
N SER A 91 -1.98 -17.35 10.93
CA SER A 91 -2.76 -17.47 12.17
C SER A 91 -1.87 -17.58 13.40
N ASP A 92 -2.49 -17.74 14.59
CA ASP A 92 -1.83 -18.09 15.85
C ASP A 92 -0.58 -17.24 16.16
N PRO A 93 -0.76 -15.92 16.38
CA PRO A 93 0.34 -15.07 16.78
C PRO A 93 0.81 -15.45 18.20
N GLN A 94 2.09 -15.81 18.34
CA GLN A 94 2.68 -16.16 19.63
C GLN A 94 3.84 -15.23 19.95
N LYS A 95 3.87 -14.75 21.19
CA LYS A 95 4.99 -13.98 21.71
C LYS A 95 6.06 -14.93 22.21
N GLU A 96 7.19 -14.95 21.53
CA GLU A 96 8.35 -15.74 21.89
C GLU A 96 9.42 -14.83 22.51
N GLN A 97 10.17 -15.39 23.48
CA GLN A 97 11.31 -14.75 24.10
C GLN A 97 12.57 -15.44 23.57
N GLU A 98 13.52 -14.66 23.07
CA GLU A 98 14.76 -15.20 22.51
C GLU A 98 15.61 -15.86 23.63
N PRO A 99 15.87 -17.18 23.58
CA PRO A 99 16.74 -17.81 24.56
C PRO A 99 18.20 -17.52 24.18
N ALA A 100 18.82 -16.63 24.95
CA ALA A 100 20.26 -16.32 25.05
C ALA A 100 20.89 -15.30 24.07
N ALA A 101 21.18 -14.10 24.61
CA ALA A 101 22.47 -13.39 24.45
C ALA A 101 22.56 -12.08 25.29
N SER A 102 21.66 -11.82 26.24
CA SER A 102 21.69 -10.59 27.03
C SER A 102 21.39 -10.88 28.49
N LEU A 103 22.31 -10.47 29.37
CA LEU A 103 22.19 -10.55 30.83
C LEU A 103 21.17 -9.54 31.41
N VAL A 104 20.42 -8.84 30.56
CA VAL A 104 19.37 -7.91 30.95
C VAL A 104 18.01 -8.61 30.81
N PRO A 105 17.25 -8.79 31.91
CA PRO A 105 15.88 -9.31 31.85
C PRO A 105 15.01 -8.42 30.94
N GLY A 106 14.52 -8.98 29.82
CA GLY A 106 13.50 -8.36 28.96
C GLY A 106 13.93 -7.87 27.56
N SER A 107 15.15 -8.15 27.09
CA SER A 107 15.73 -7.41 25.95
C SER A 107 15.40 -7.88 24.51
N SER A 108 14.74 -9.01 24.26
CA SER A 108 14.21 -9.31 22.91
C SER A 108 13.00 -10.26 22.90
N THR A 109 11.81 -9.69 23.09
CA THR A 109 10.56 -10.40 22.77
C THR A 109 10.15 -10.12 21.32
N PHE A 110 9.69 -11.15 20.60
CA PHE A 110 9.20 -11.01 19.24
C PHE A 110 7.92 -11.84 19.04
N VAL A 111 7.15 -11.51 18.00
CA VAL A 111 5.94 -12.24 17.65
C VAL A 111 6.21 -13.13 16.43
N THR A 112 5.87 -14.41 16.54
CA THR A 112 5.85 -15.38 15.46
C THR A 112 4.43 -15.66 15.01
N TYR A 113 4.27 -15.99 13.74
CA TYR A 113 2.99 -16.31 13.13
C TYR A 113 3.05 -17.70 12.50
N LEU A 114 1.97 -18.46 12.63
CA LEU A 114 1.80 -19.75 11.97
C LEU A 114 1.35 -19.55 10.53
N ILE A 115 2.25 -19.80 9.58
CA ILE A 115 1.96 -19.78 8.16
C ILE A 115 1.57 -21.20 7.74
N THR A 116 0.30 -21.39 7.37
CA THR A 116 -0.19 -22.65 6.82
C THR A 116 -0.30 -22.52 5.31
N THR A 117 0.37 -23.41 4.58
CA THR A 117 0.41 -23.44 3.12
C THR A 117 -0.17 -24.75 2.62
N GLU A 118 -1.13 -24.67 1.72
CA GLU A 118 -1.75 -25.80 1.02
C GLU A 118 -1.33 -25.73 -0.44
N THR A 119 -0.65 -26.76 -0.92
CA THR A 119 -0.21 -26.89 -2.32
C THR A 119 -1.24 -27.68 -3.13
N ARG A 120 -1.26 -27.48 -4.46
CA ARG A 120 -2.18 -28.21 -5.34
C ARG A 120 -1.90 -29.72 -5.39
N ASP A 121 -0.68 -30.13 -5.06
CA ASP A 121 -0.27 -31.54 -4.97
C ASP A 121 -0.70 -32.21 -3.65
N HIS A 122 -1.72 -31.66 -2.97
CA HIS A 122 -2.23 -32.08 -1.66
C HIS A 122 -1.20 -32.03 -0.50
N GLY A 123 -0.06 -31.37 -0.69
CA GLY A 123 0.90 -31.11 0.39
C GLY A 123 0.43 -29.96 1.28
N ARG A 124 0.29 -30.21 2.58
CA ARG A 124 0.01 -29.20 3.60
C ARG A 124 1.23 -29.00 4.49
N PHE A 125 1.71 -27.77 4.55
CA PHE A 125 2.87 -27.38 5.36
C PHE A 125 2.46 -26.31 6.36
N ALA A 126 3.03 -26.33 7.55
CA ALA A 126 2.82 -25.32 8.57
C ALA A 126 4.16 -24.94 9.18
N VAL A 127 4.51 -23.65 9.10
CA VAL A 127 5.81 -23.13 9.53
C VAL A 127 5.60 -21.86 10.35
N ARG A 128 6.31 -21.73 11.47
CA ARG A 128 6.32 -20.49 12.25
C ARG A 128 7.41 -19.55 11.74
N ARG A 129 7.04 -18.30 11.49
CA ARG A 129 7.96 -17.24 11.03
C ARG A 129 7.72 -15.94 11.80
N ARG A 130 8.79 -15.19 12.07
CA ARG A 130 8.68 -13.80 12.57
C ARG A 130 8.70 -12.82 11.41
N PHE A 131 8.27 -11.58 11.67
CA PHE A 131 8.31 -10.50 10.68
C PHE A 131 9.70 -10.29 10.06
N ARG A 132 10.78 -10.44 10.85
CA ARG A 132 12.16 -10.32 10.36
C ARG A 132 12.52 -11.37 9.30
N ASP A 133 11.93 -12.57 9.37
CA ASP A 133 12.16 -13.61 8.37
C ASP A 133 11.51 -13.21 7.04
N VAL A 134 10.33 -12.59 7.10
CA VAL A 134 9.63 -12.04 5.91
C VAL A 134 10.43 -10.90 5.29
N VAL A 135 11.05 -10.02 6.10
CA VAL A 135 11.95 -8.97 5.60
C VAL A 135 13.16 -9.59 4.88
N THR A 136 13.72 -10.66 5.44
CA THR A 136 14.86 -11.37 4.85
C THR A 136 14.47 -12.04 3.53
N LEU A 137 13.27 -12.63 3.45
CA LEU A 137 12.70 -13.14 2.20
C LEU A 137 12.56 -12.02 1.17
N ALA A 138 11.97 -10.88 1.55
CA ALA A 138 11.77 -9.75 0.65
C ALA A 138 13.09 -9.23 0.08
N ASP A 139 14.12 -9.09 0.91
CA ASP A 139 15.46 -8.66 0.48
C ASP A 139 16.08 -9.68 -0.51
N ARG A 140 15.95 -10.99 -0.24
CA ARG A 140 16.44 -12.04 -1.16
C ARG A 140 15.72 -12.04 -2.50
N LEU A 141 14.40 -11.88 -2.47
CA LEU A 141 13.59 -11.80 -3.68
C LEU A 141 13.98 -10.58 -4.52
N ALA A 142 14.19 -9.42 -3.88
CA ALA A 142 14.65 -8.21 -4.56
C ALA A 142 16.04 -8.38 -5.20
N GLU A 143 16.95 -9.10 -4.54
CA GLU A 143 18.29 -9.39 -5.08
C GLU A 143 18.26 -10.42 -6.22
N ALA A 144 17.46 -11.48 -6.12
CA ALA A 144 17.42 -12.58 -7.09
C ALA A 144 16.55 -12.28 -8.32
N TYR A 145 15.51 -11.47 -8.17
CA TYR A 145 14.51 -11.18 -9.21
C TYR A 145 14.50 -9.69 -9.56
N ARG A 146 15.69 -9.15 -9.90
CA ARG A 146 15.83 -7.76 -10.34
C ARG A 146 15.00 -7.46 -11.58
N GLY A 147 14.37 -6.30 -11.58
CA GLY A 147 13.49 -5.86 -12.66
C GLY A 147 12.09 -6.48 -12.69
N TYR A 148 11.73 -7.32 -11.70
CA TYR A 148 10.34 -7.78 -11.51
C TYR A 148 9.53 -6.80 -10.67
N PHE A 149 8.20 -6.72 -10.90
CA PHE A 149 7.31 -5.92 -10.06
C PHE A 149 6.90 -6.73 -8.84
N ILE A 150 7.85 -6.91 -7.92
CA ILE A 150 7.66 -7.67 -6.69
C ILE A 150 6.76 -6.85 -5.76
N PRO A 151 5.62 -7.41 -5.29
CA PRO A 151 4.74 -6.74 -4.34
C PRO A 151 5.53 -6.11 -3.18
N PRO A 152 5.21 -4.87 -2.78
CA PRO A 152 5.89 -4.26 -1.65
C PRO A 152 5.57 -5.01 -0.37
N ARG A 153 6.60 -5.22 0.47
CA ARG A 153 6.39 -5.76 1.82
C ARG A 153 5.66 -4.71 2.69
N PRO A 154 4.89 -5.14 3.69
CA PRO A 154 4.33 -4.22 4.66
C PRO A 154 5.43 -3.48 5.42
N ASP A 155 5.19 -2.21 5.74
CA ASP A 155 6.16 -1.34 6.38
C ASP A 155 6.48 -1.77 7.81
N LYS A 156 7.73 -1.51 8.21
CA LYS A 156 8.14 -1.55 9.61
C LYS A 156 7.77 -0.21 10.22
N SER A 157 6.54 -0.06 10.72
CA SER A 157 6.14 1.18 11.38
C SER A 157 7.09 1.52 12.55
N LEU A 158 7.54 2.77 12.65
CA LEU A 158 8.46 3.21 13.71
C LEU A 158 7.75 3.29 15.08
N ILE A 159 6.41 3.30 15.07
CA ILE A 159 5.53 3.25 16.26
C ILE A 159 5.41 1.80 16.79
N GLU A 160 5.88 0.79 16.03
CA GLU A 160 5.75 -0.63 16.34
C GLU A 160 6.51 -1.08 17.58
N SER A 161 7.65 -0.44 17.90
CA SER A 161 8.48 -0.89 19.01
C SER A 161 7.88 -0.56 20.37
N GLN A 162 6.97 0.42 20.45
CA GLN A 162 6.33 0.85 21.69
C GLN A 162 4.92 0.26 21.88
N VAL A 163 4.28 -0.24 20.81
CA VAL A 163 2.86 -0.68 20.81
C VAL A 163 2.70 -2.20 20.61
N MET A 164 3.77 -3.01 20.70
CA MET A 164 3.72 -4.48 20.66
C MET A 164 2.85 -5.15 21.75
N GLN A 165 2.17 -4.37 22.60
CA GLN A 165 1.23 -4.86 23.61
C GLN A 165 -0.24 -4.81 23.21
N LYS A 166 -0.62 -4.15 22.09
CA LYS A 166 -2.01 -4.10 21.65
C LYS A 166 -2.32 -5.27 20.70
N GLN A 167 -3.33 -6.07 21.03
CA GLN A 167 -3.82 -7.18 20.22
C GLN A 167 -4.16 -6.77 18.78
N GLU A 168 -4.69 -5.55 18.62
CA GLU A 168 -5.02 -4.94 17.34
C GLU A 168 -3.81 -4.83 16.39
N PHE A 169 -2.64 -4.48 16.91
CA PHE A 169 -1.42 -4.38 16.12
C PHE A 169 -0.93 -5.73 15.60
N VAL A 170 -1.01 -6.75 16.45
CA VAL A 170 -0.63 -8.12 16.09
C VAL A 170 -1.54 -8.65 14.99
N GLU A 171 -2.84 -8.35 15.07
CA GLU A 171 -3.83 -8.75 14.07
C GLU A 171 -3.67 -7.97 12.76
N GLN A 172 -3.45 -6.66 12.83
CA GLN A 172 -3.16 -5.81 11.66
C GLN A 172 -1.94 -6.33 10.90
N ARG A 173 -0.85 -6.64 11.62
CA ARG A 173 0.36 -7.20 11.03
C ARG A 173 0.14 -8.59 10.44
N ARG A 174 -0.61 -9.46 11.12
CA ARG A 174 -0.98 -10.80 10.62
C ARG A 174 -1.73 -10.68 9.28
N SER A 175 -2.72 -9.80 9.21
CA SER A 175 -3.48 -9.47 7.98
C SER A 175 -2.56 -8.95 6.86
N ALA A 176 -1.69 -7.99 7.16
CA ALA A 176 -0.78 -7.42 6.18
C ALA A 176 0.22 -8.46 5.63
N LEU A 177 0.74 -9.33 6.50
CA LEU A 177 1.61 -10.43 6.11
C LEU A 177 0.89 -11.45 5.23
N GLU A 178 -0.37 -11.78 5.55
CA GLU A 178 -1.17 -12.72 4.76
C GLU A 178 -1.44 -12.16 3.36
N LYS A 179 -1.89 -10.90 3.28
CA LYS A 179 -2.06 -10.19 2.00
C LYS A 179 -0.76 -10.19 1.19
N TYR A 180 0.38 -9.89 1.83
CA TYR A 180 1.69 -9.88 1.17
C TYR A 180 2.07 -11.25 0.58
N LEU A 181 2.00 -12.33 1.38
CA LEU A 181 2.34 -13.68 0.90
C LEU A 181 1.40 -14.16 -0.20
N LEU A 182 0.10 -13.86 -0.11
CA LEU A 182 -0.86 -14.17 -1.17
C LEU A 182 -0.50 -13.46 -2.48
N ARG A 183 -0.08 -12.20 -2.43
CA ARG A 183 0.38 -11.44 -3.61
C ARG A 183 1.66 -12.03 -4.20
N LEU A 184 2.64 -12.42 -3.37
CA LEU A 184 3.86 -13.08 -3.85
C LEU A 184 3.54 -14.39 -4.59
N VAL A 185 2.61 -15.17 -4.05
CA VAL A 185 2.19 -16.46 -4.63
C VAL A 185 1.37 -16.32 -5.91
N ALA A 186 0.61 -15.23 -6.04
CA ALA A 186 -0.14 -14.91 -7.25
C ALA A 186 0.77 -14.48 -8.41
N HIS A 187 1.91 -13.86 -8.10
CA HIS A 187 2.86 -13.37 -9.09
C HIS A 187 3.47 -14.53 -9.90
N PRO A 188 3.44 -14.51 -11.26
CA PRO A 188 3.82 -15.66 -12.09
C PRO A 188 5.25 -16.19 -11.91
N ALA A 189 6.24 -15.29 -11.80
CA ALA A 189 7.63 -15.66 -11.55
C ALA A 189 7.91 -15.94 -10.06
N ILE A 190 7.59 -14.98 -9.18
CA ILE A 190 7.88 -15.08 -7.74
C ILE A 190 7.13 -16.24 -7.06
N GLY A 191 5.91 -16.54 -7.48
CA GLY A 191 5.14 -17.67 -6.98
C GLY A 191 5.77 -19.05 -7.29
N ARG A 192 6.76 -19.12 -8.18
CA ARG A 192 7.51 -20.34 -8.51
C ARG A 192 8.98 -20.27 -8.05
N SER A 193 9.34 -19.22 -7.31
CA SER A 193 10.69 -19.04 -6.80
C SER A 193 11.04 -20.09 -5.74
N ASP A 194 12.30 -20.55 -5.78
CA ASP A 194 12.83 -21.47 -4.79
C ASP A 194 12.91 -20.79 -3.41
N GLU A 195 13.19 -19.48 -3.39
CA GLU A 195 13.26 -18.66 -2.17
C GLU A 195 11.92 -18.63 -1.42
N LEU A 196 10.80 -18.44 -2.15
CA LEU A 196 9.47 -18.47 -1.55
C LEU A 196 9.07 -19.89 -1.14
N ALA A 197 9.40 -20.89 -1.96
CA ALA A 197 9.10 -22.29 -1.66
C ALA A 197 9.81 -22.77 -0.38
N GLU A 198 11.10 -22.45 -0.23
CA GLU A 198 11.89 -22.76 0.97
C GLU A 198 11.33 -22.04 2.20
N PHE A 199 10.93 -20.77 2.05
CA PHE A 199 10.34 -20.00 3.13
C PHE A 199 9.03 -20.63 3.65
N LEU A 200 8.15 -21.05 2.75
CA LEU A 200 6.81 -21.60 3.05
C LEU A 200 6.81 -23.07 3.49
N LYS A 201 7.73 -23.90 2.96
CA LYS A 201 7.82 -25.33 3.29
C LYS A 201 8.80 -25.64 4.43
N GLY A 202 9.66 -24.68 4.77
CA GLY A 202 10.92 -24.87 5.50
C GLY A 202 10.88 -25.94 6.58
N GLN A 203 11.87 -26.84 6.51
CA GLN A 203 12.17 -27.86 7.52
C GLN A 203 12.04 -27.25 8.91
N GLY A 204 11.20 -27.89 9.71
CA GLY A 204 10.73 -27.36 10.98
C GLY A 204 11.87 -27.06 11.95
N GLN A 205 11.54 -26.13 12.85
CA GLN A 205 12.23 -25.79 14.09
C GLN A 205 13.43 -24.83 13.98
N GLY A 206 13.41 -23.84 14.86
CA GLY A 206 14.36 -22.73 14.97
C GLY A 206 15.74 -23.14 15.48
N GLN A 207 16.36 -24.17 14.91
CA GLN A 207 17.75 -24.53 15.15
C GLN A 207 18.37 -25.00 13.84
N GLY A 208 18.84 -24.04 13.05
CA GLY A 208 19.52 -24.35 11.81
C GLY A 208 19.86 -23.06 11.12
N ARG A 209 21.06 -22.55 11.42
CA ARG A 209 21.77 -21.60 10.56
C ARG A 209 21.37 -21.83 9.12
N LEU A 210 20.89 -20.78 8.46
CA LEU A 210 20.93 -20.65 7.01
C LEU A 210 22.37 -20.97 6.55
N LEU A 211 22.63 -22.24 6.26
CA LEU A 211 23.90 -22.78 5.76
C LEU A 211 24.06 -22.48 4.26
N LEU A 212 23.71 -21.25 3.87
CA LEU A 212 24.06 -20.66 2.58
C LEU A 212 24.60 -19.22 2.73
N ALA A 213 25.08 -18.87 3.93
CA ALA A 213 25.87 -17.65 4.16
C ALA A 213 27.39 -17.86 4.02
N ARG A 214 27.86 -19.00 3.48
CA ARG A 214 29.30 -19.36 3.48
C ARG A 214 29.97 -19.46 2.10
N SER A 215 29.39 -18.86 1.06
CA SER A 215 30.00 -18.83 -0.29
C SER A 215 30.24 -17.43 -0.86
N VAL A 216 29.61 -16.38 -0.33
CA VAL A 216 29.78 -15.00 -0.86
C VAL A 216 30.78 -14.17 -0.04
N ASP A 217 30.97 -14.51 1.24
CA ASP A 217 31.72 -13.67 2.19
C ASP A 217 33.23 -14.00 2.30
N VAL A 218 33.68 -15.06 1.63
CA VAL A 218 35.10 -15.47 1.57
C VAL A 218 35.80 -14.88 0.34
N VAL A 219 35.08 -14.64 -0.76
CA VAL A 219 35.67 -14.04 -1.98
C VAL A 219 35.95 -12.55 -1.78
N THR A 220 35.18 -11.85 -0.95
CA THR A 220 35.39 -10.41 -0.70
C THR A 220 36.41 -10.11 0.41
N ARG A 221 36.73 -11.08 1.28
CA ARG A 221 37.72 -10.89 2.37
C ARG A 221 39.15 -11.27 2.02
N ALA A 222 39.38 -11.89 0.87
CA ALA A 222 40.72 -12.26 0.41
C ALA A 222 41.47 -11.11 -0.29
N LEU A 223 40.85 -9.95 -0.51
CA LEU A 223 41.43 -8.85 -1.30
C LEU A 223 41.85 -7.60 -0.50
N ASP A 224 41.50 -7.47 0.78
CA ASP A 224 41.87 -6.29 1.58
C ASP A 224 42.61 -6.71 2.86
N GLY A 225 43.90 -7.00 2.72
CA GLY A 225 44.81 -7.17 3.85
C GLY A 225 45.62 -5.89 4.12
N ALA A 226 45.26 -5.12 5.15
CA ALA A 226 46.18 -4.25 5.88
C ALA A 226 45.62 -3.75 7.23
N ALA A 227 46.29 -4.21 8.31
CA ALA A 227 46.54 -3.58 9.62
C ALA A 227 45.40 -3.01 10.50
N ALA A 228 45.37 -3.52 11.73
CA ALA A 228 44.53 -3.16 12.87
C ALA A 228 44.94 -1.86 13.59
N VAL A 229 44.00 -1.19 14.28
CA VAL A 229 44.11 -0.66 15.67
C VAL A 229 42.70 -0.56 16.28
N ALA A 230 42.58 -0.92 17.57
CA ALA A 230 41.34 -0.95 18.37
C ALA A 230 41.04 0.38 19.12
N GLY A 231 39.76 0.61 19.45
CA GLY A 231 39.27 1.60 20.43
C GLY A 231 37.72 1.61 20.53
N PRO A 232 37.09 1.90 21.70
CA PRO A 232 35.71 1.48 22.01
C PRO A 232 34.64 2.61 22.05
N GLU A 233 33.39 2.16 22.09
CA GLU A 233 32.11 2.79 22.52
C GLU A 233 31.28 3.73 21.60
N GLU A 234 29.98 3.38 21.64
CA GLU A 234 28.72 4.15 21.50
C GLU A 234 28.01 4.47 20.16
N GLU A 235 26.72 4.12 20.19
CA GLU A 235 25.52 4.72 19.57
C GLU A 235 25.23 4.61 18.07
N GLY A 236 24.36 3.64 17.75
CA GLY A 236 23.05 3.87 17.12
C GLY A 236 22.97 4.63 15.80
N LYS A 237 23.14 3.92 14.66
CA LYS A 237 22.55 4.32 13.35
C LYS A 237 22.15 3.10 12.49
N PRO A 238 21.07 3.20 11.68
CA PRO A 238 20.65 2.10 10.80
C PRO A 238 21.56 2.02 9.58
N ALA A 239 22.25 0.89 9.44
CA ALA A 239 23.08 0.59 8.28
C ALA A 239 22.26 -0.13 7.20
N LYS A 240 21.81 0.62 6.18
CA LYS A 240 21.61 0.10 4.80
C LYS A 240 21.61 1.19 3.71
N GLY A 241 22.19 2.38 3.97
CA GLY A 241 22.40 3.44 2.97
C GLY A 241 23.86 3.79 2.68
N GLY A 242 24.81 3.36 3.52
CA GLY A 242 26.21 3.81 3.43
C GLY A 242 27.03 3.21 2.29
N ARG A 243 26.72 1.97 1.84
CA ARG A 243 27.44 1.34 0.72
C ARG A 243 27.05 1.93 -0.62
N ASP A 244 25.77 2.25 -0.81
CA ASP A 244 25.30 2.95 -2.01
C ASP A 244 25.73 4.42 -2.02
N LEU A 245 25.69 5.14 -0.89
CA LEU A 245 26.17 6.52 -0.86
C LEU A 245 27.67 6.63 -1.19
N LEU A 246 28.50 5.74 -0.63
CA LEU A 246 29.94 5.74 -0.92
C LEU A 246 30.25 5.34 -2.37
N ARG A 247 29.42 4.47 -2.96
CA ARG A 247 29.47 4.13 -4.38
C ARG A 247 29.07 5.32 -5.25
N MET A 248 27.92 5.94 -4.97
CA MET A 248 27.43 7.14 -5.67
C MET A 248 28.40 8.33 -5.54
N PHE A 249 29.05 8.51 -4.39
CA PHE A 249 30.03 9.59 -4.20
C PHE A 249 31.34 9.34 -4.96
N ARG A 250 31.75 8.07 -5.06
CA ARG A 250 32.92 7.66 -5.86
C ARG A 250 32.61 7.79 -7.36
N GLU A 251 31.39 7.45 -7.77
CA GLU A 251 30.87 7.54 -9.14
C GLU A 251 30.63 8.98 -9.60
N LEU A 252 30.11 9.87 -8.74
CA LEU A 252 29.96 11.32 -9.04
C LEU A 252 31.32 12.00 -9.21
N ARG A 253 32.32 11.58 -8.43
CA ARG A 253 33.70 12.07 -8.59
C ARG A 253 34.30 11.60 -9.92
N GLN A 254 33.94 10.41 -10.38
CA GLN A 254 34.40 9.83 -11.64
C GLN A 254 33.68 10.46 -12.85
N SER A 255 32.40 10.83 -12.71
CA SER A 255 31.64 11.55 -13.75
C SER A 255 32.15 12.99 -13.96
N VAL A 256 32.55 13.69 -12.89
CA VAL A 256 33.14 15.04 -13.00
C VAL A 256 34.58 14.99 -13.53
N ALA A 257 35.34 13.93 -13.23
CA ALA A 257 36.69 13.74 -13.76
C ALA A 257 36.71 13.46 -15.28
N ASN A 258 35.65 12.84 -15.82
CA ASN A 258 35.51 12.57 -17.25
C ASN A 258 35.10 13.80 -18.08
N ASP A 259 34.63 14.88 -17.43
CA ASP A 259 34.17 16.10 -18.12
C ASP A 259 35.32 17.08 -18.47
N TRP A 260 36.53 16.89 -17.93
CA TRP A 260 37.67 17.82 -18.13
C TRP A 260 38.79 17.32 -19.05
N GLY A 261 38.66 16.17 -19.73
CA GLY A 261 39.67 15.81 -20.71
C GLY A 261 39.68 14.36 -21.16
N GLY A 262 39.06 14.10 -22.30
CA GLY A 262 39.26 12.87 -23.07
C GLY A 262 37.95 12.33 -23.63
N GLY A 263 37.89 12.23 -24.96
CA GLY A 263 36.73 11.83 -25.78
C GLY A 263 35.68 10.96 -25.09
N ARG A 264 34.45 11.48 -25.05
CA ARG A 264 33.22 10.79 -24.64
C ARG A 264 33.15 9.44 -25.39
N PRO A 265 33.19 8.29 -24.70
CA PRO A 265 32.77 7.04 -25.32
C PRO A 265 31.31 7.20 -25.81
N PRO A 266 30.86 6.49 -26.86
CA PRO A 266 29.45 6.46 -27.19
C PRO A 266 28.69 5.92 -25.97
N ALA A 267 28.00 6.81 -25.27
CA ALA A 267 27.18 6.44 -24.13
C ALA A 267 26.08 5.51 -24.65
N VAL A 268 25.93 4.33 -24.04
CA VAL A 268 24.74 3.51 -24.25
C VAL A 268 23.60 4.27 -23.59
N ASP A 269 22.85 5.03 -24.38
CA ASP A 269 21.74 5.82 -23.90
C ASP A 269 20.56 4.91 -23.50
N GLU A 270 19.74 5.39 -22.55
CA GLU A 270 18.50 4.70 -22.20
C GLU A 270 17.59 4.58 -23.42
N ASP A 271 16.91 3.43 -23.51
CA ASP A 271 15.99 3.14 -24.60
C ASP A 271 14.84 4.15 -24.64
N ARG A 272 14.64 4.82 -25.77
CA ARG A 272 13.55 5.79 -25.94
C ARG A 272 12.19 5.16 -25.63
N GLU A 273 11.98 3.90 -26.02
CA GLU A 273 10.73 3.19 -25.73
C GLU A 273 10.52 3.02 -24.22
N PHE A 274 11.59 2.77 -23.47
CA PHE A 274 11.53 2.67 -22.01
C PHE A 274 11.19 4.01 -21.37
N LEU A 275 11.80 5.12 -21.83
CA LEU A 275 11.50 6.46 -21.33
C LEU A 275 10.03 6.84 -21.53
N GLU A 276 9.48 6.58 -22.73
CA GLU A 276 8.07 6.83 -23.02
C GLU A 276 7.14 5.97 -22.14
N ARG A 277 7.50 4.70 -21.88
CA ARG A 277 6.73 3.82 -20.97
C ARG A 277 6.84 4.25 -19.51
N LYS A 278 8.00 4.74 -19.09
CA LYS A 278 8.26 5.25 -17.73
C LYS A 278 7.45 6.51 -17.45
N GLU A 279 7.41 7.45 -18.40
CA GLU A 279 6.58 8.66 -18.32
C GLU A 279 5.08 8.30 -18.22
N LYS A 280 4.59 7.40 -19.09
CA LYS A 280 3.20 6.89 -18.99
C LYS A 280 2.86 6.27 -17.64
N MET A 281 3.82 5.64 -16.99
CA MET A 281 3.62 5.05 -15.66
C MET A 281 3.54 6.13 -14.58
N GLN A 282 4.34 7.20 -14.69
CA GLN A 282 4.27 8.35 -13.79
C GLN A 282 2.93 9.08 -13.93
N ASP A 283 2.45 9.25 -15.16
CA ASP A 283 1.11 9.82 -15.42
C ASP A 283 0.02 8.95 -14.80
N LEU A 284 0.13 7.62 -14.95
CA LEU A 284 -0.80 6.68 -14.34
C LEU A 284 -0.78 6.76 -12.81
N GLU A 285 0.38 6.83 -12.19
CA GLU A 285 0.52 7.00 -10.74
C GLU A 285 -0.15 8.28 -10.25
N GLN A 286 0.04 9.40 -10.96
CA GLN A 286 -0.61 10.66 -10.62
C GLN A 286 -2.14 10.57 -10.75
N GLN A 287 -2.63 9.89 -11.79
CA GLN A 287 -4.06 9.62 -11.96
C GLN A 287 -4.59 8.72 -10.84
N LEU A 288 -3.87 7.66 -10.48
CA LEU A 288 -4.25 6.74 -9.41
C LEU A 288 -4.32 7.45 -8.06
N SER A 289 -3.33 8.27 -7.73
CA SER A 289 -3.31 9.09 -6.52
C SER A 289 -4.53 10.00 -6.46
N THR A 290 -4.84 10.70 -7.56
CA THR A 290 -6.00 11.60 -7.64
C THR A 290 -7.32 10.83 -7.51
N SER A 291 -7.48 9.70 -8.22
CA SER A 291 -8.68 8.86 -8.14
C SER A 291 -8.85 8.22 -6.76
N SER A 292 -7.76 7.82 -6.11
CA SER A 292 -7.74 7.30 -4.74
C SER A 292 -8.27 8.32 -3.75
N GLN A 293 -7.80 9.58 -3.82
CA GLN A 293 -8.29 10.67 -2.97
C GLN A 293 -9.78 10.97 -3.21
N GLN A 294 -10.24 10.93 -4.47
CA GLN A 294 -11.65 11.10 -4.79
C GLN A 294 -12.51 9.94 -4.28
N ALA A 295 -12.00 8.70 -4.32
CA ALA A 295 -12.66 7.54 -3.74
C ALA A 295 -12.81 7.66 -2.22
N GLU A 296 -11.77 8.13 -1.52
CA GLU A 296 -11.83 8.41 -0.09
C GLU A 296 -12.88 9.47 0.26
N ALA A 297 -12.91 10.58 -0.50
CA ALA A 297 -13.90 11.63 -0.32
C ALA A 297 -15.33 11.12 -0.56
N LEU A 298 -15.53 10.26 -1.56
CA LEU A 298 -16.82 9.64 -1.86
C LEU A 298 -17.30 8.71 -0.74
N VAL A 299 -16.42 7.83 -0.25
CA VAL A 299 -16.71 6.93 0.87
C VAL A 299 -17.09 7.73 2.12
N LYS A 300 -16.34 8.79 2.41
CA LYS A 300 -16.66 9.69 3.52
C LYS A 300 -18.04 10.33 3.35
N ALA A 301 -18.36 10.86 2.18
CA ALA A 301 -19.67 11.43 1.92
C ALA A 301 -20.80 10.39 2.06
N GLN A 302 -20.60 9.15 1.62
CA GLN A 302 -21.57 8.06 1.79
C GLN A 302 -21.79 7.69 3.27
N GLN A 303 -20.72 7.70 4.07
CA GLN A 303 -20.80 7.53 5.52
C GLN A 303 -21.63 8.66 6.16
N ASP A 304 -21.31 9.92 5.84
CA ASP A 304 -21.98 11.11 6.39
C ASP A 304 -23.49 11.10 6.06
N ILE A 305 -23.87 10.66 4.85
CA ILE A 305 -25.28 10.47 4.46
C ILE A 305 -25.94 9.41 5.35
N GLY A 306 -25.28 8.27 5.54
CA GLY A 306 -25.80 7.19 6.38
C GLY A 306 -26.02 7.64 7.83
N GLU A 307 -25.09 8.40 8.40
CA GLU A 307 -25.18 8.95 9.76
C GLU A 307 -26.29 9.99 9.88
N THR A 308 -26.34 10.95 8.96
CA THR A 308 -27.37 12.00 8.92
C THR A 308 -28.77 11.39 8.78
N MET A 309 -28.92 10.38 7.92
CA MET A 309 -30.18 9.67 7.75
C MET A 309 -30.60 8.91 9.03
N GLY A 310 -29.64 8.37 9.77
CA GLY A 310 -29.88 7.73 11.06
C GLY A 310 -30.37 8.72 12.12
N GLN A 311 -29.73 9.89 12.18
CA GLN A 311 -30.14 10.99 13.07
C GLN A 311 -31.54 11.49 12.72
N LEU A 312 -31.85 11.67 11.43
CA LEU A 312 -33.20 12.03 10.96
C LEU A 312 -34.25 11.00 11.38
N GLY A 313 -33.92 9.71 11.31
CA GLY A 313 -34.81 8.67 11.81
C GLY A 313 -35.08 8.78 13.30
N LEU A 314 -34.06 9.07 14.10
CA LEU A 314 -34.20 9.26 15.55
C LEU A 314 -35.02 10.52 15.90
N THR A 315 -34.88 11.61 15.15
CA THR A 315 -35.68 12.83 15.38
C THR A 315 -37.15 12.59 15.07
N PHE A 316 -37.48 11.92 13.96
CA PHE A 316 -38.85 11.51 13.67
C PHE A 316 -39.43 10.56 14.72
N PHE A 317 -38.62 9.64 15.26
CA PHE A 317 -39.06 8.75 16.33
C PHE A 317 -39.42 9.53 17.59
N LYS A 318 -38.55 10.47 18.00
CA LYS A 318 -38.80 11.35 19.16
C LYS A 318 -40.06 12.19 18.97
N LEU A 319 -40.25 12.76 17.78
CA LEU A 319 -41.42 13.56 17.45
C LEU A 319 -42.71 12.72 17.48
N GLY A 320 -42.67 11.51 16.92
CA GLY A 320 -43.78 10.56 16.98
C GLY A 320 -44.11 10.10 18.39
N LYS A 321 -43.10 9.96 19.28
CA LYS A 321 -43.32 9.66 20.70
C LYS A 321 -43.99 10.83 21.41
N PHE A 322 -43.44 12.04 21.30
CA PHE A 322 -44.00 13.25 21.87
C PHE A 322 -45.46 13.46 21.46
N GLU A 323 -45.75 13.36 20.16
CA GLU A 323 -47.12 13.54 19.68
C GLU A 323 -48.06 12.41 20.09
N THR A 324 -47.55 11.20 20.38
CA THR A 324 -48.38 10.12 20.97
C THR A 324 -48.75 10.44 22.41
N GLU A 325 -47.82 10.98 23.20
CA GLU A 325 -48.00 11.32 24.61
C GLU A 325 -49.02 12.46 24.79
N GLU A 326 -48.99 13.45 23.88
CA GLU A 326 -49.88 14.62 23.89
C GLU A 326 -51.16 14.46 23.04
N ALA A 327 -51.47 13.24 22.56
CA ALA A 327 -52.56 13.01 21.60
C ALA A 327 -53.96 13.03 22.25
N LEU A 328 -54.68 14.14 22.04
CA LEU A 328 -56.10 14.28 22.38
C LEU A 328 -57.01 13.89 21.21
N TYR A 329 -56.62 14.27 19.98
CA TYR A 329 -57.42 14.09 18.77
C TYR A 329 -56.92 12.96 17.88
N ASN A 330 -57.82 12.37 17.07
CA ASN A 330 -57.46 11.31 16.13
C ASN A 330 -56.46 11.78 15.06
N SER A 331 -56.49 13.06 14.67
CA SER A 331 -55.52 13.66 13.75
C SER A 331 -54.09 13.64 14.29
N GLN A 332 -53.90 13.84 15.60
CA GLN A 332 -52.58 13.77 16.26
C GLN A 332 -52.07 12.32 16.33
N ARG A 333 -52.94 11.36 16.68
CA ARG A 333 -52.58 9.92 16.67
C ARG A 333 -52.15 9.47 15.28
N THR A 334 -52.86 9.95 14.27
CA THR A 334 -52.60 9.70 12.84
C THR A 334 -51.23 10.25 12.42
N ARG A 335 -50.92 11.50 12.79
CA ARG A 335 -49.61 12.11 12.52
C ARG A 335 -48.46 11.42 13.28
N ALA A 336 -48.68 11.06 14.54
CA ALA A 336 -47.73 10.31 15.35
C ALA A 336 -47.38 8.94 14.73
N THR A 337 -48.36 8.25 14.12
CA THR A 337 -48.10 7.00 13.39
C THR A 337 -47.26 7.23 12.13
N ASP A 338 -47.46 8.34 11.41
CA ASP A 338 -46.66 8.66 10.23
C ASP A 338 -45.23 9.05 10.59
N PHE A 339 -45.03 9.79 11.68
CA PHE A 339 -43.68 10.06 12.18
C PHE A 339 -42.94 8.77 12.55
N LYS A 340 -43.62 7.77 13.13
CA LYS A 340 -43.01 6.45 13.39
C LYS A 340 -42.67 5.70 12.08
N ARG A 341 -43.50 5.84 11.03
CA ARG A 341 -43.22 5.26 9.70
C ARG A 341 -42.02 5.93 9.04
N LEU A 342 -41.97 7.26 9.03
CA LEU A 342 -40.84 8.06 8.54
C LEU A 342 -39.54 7.71 9.30
N ALA A 343 -39.62 7.60 10.62
CA ALA A 343 -38.50 7.17 11.46
C ALA A 343 -37.94 5.81 11.03
N THR A 344 -38.84 4.82 10.87
CA THR A 344 -38.47 3.46 10.48
C THR A 344 -37.83 3.44 9.09
N ALA A 345 -38.39 4.19 8.13
CA ALA A 345 -37.86 4.30 6.78
C ALA A 345 -36.48 4.95 6.76
N ALA A 346 -36.29 6.06 7.47
CA ALA A 346 -35.00 6.73 7.57
C ALA A 346 -33.93 5.83 8.23
N ILE A 347 -34.25 5.12 9.31
CA ILE A 347 -33.31 4.15 9.93
C ILE A 347 -32.94 3.02 8.95
N ARG A 348 -33.91 2.51 8.18
CA ARG A 348 -33.66 1.48 7.14
C ARG A 348 -32.78 2.02 6.01
N ALA A 349 -33.02 3.24 5.54
CA ALA A 349 -32.19 3.91 4.55
C ALA A 349 -30.77 4.13 5.07
N SER A 350 -30.61 4.57 6.33
CA SER A 350 -29.32 4.72 7.02
C SER A 350 -28.51 3.41 7.02
N ARG A 351 -29.13 2.28 7.39
CA ARG A 351 -28.49 0.96 7.34
C ARG A 351 -28.05 0.58 5.93
N SER A 352 -28.91 0.84 4.94
CA SER A 352 -28.60 0.59 3.52
C SER A 352 -27.41 1.41 3.04
N TYR A 353 -27.30 2.68 3.43
CA TYR A 353 -26.14 3.52 3.12
C TYR A 353 -24.85 3.03 3.79
N ARG A 354 -24.91 2.55 5.05
CA ARG A 354 -23.74 1.97 5.72
C ARG A 354 -23.26 0.68 5.05
N GLU A 355 -24.18 -0.20 4.67
CA GLU A 355 -23.86 -1.41 3.91
C GLU A 355 -23.28 -1.10 2.54
N LEU A 356 -23.86 -0.12 1.82
CA LEU A 356 -23.31 0.38 0.56
C LEU A 356 -21.89 0.92 0.74
N ASN A 357 -21.66 1.73 1.77
CA ASN A 357 -20.35 2.32 2.03
C ASN A 357 -19.28 1.24 2.25
N ALA A 358 -19.59 0.19 3.03
CA ALA A 358 -18.69 -0.94 3.22
C ALA A 358 -18.34 -1.65 1.90
N GLN A 359 -19.32 -1.78 0.99
CA GLN A 359 -19.06 -2.34 -0.35
C GLN A 359 -18.27 -1.38 -1.25
N SER A 360 -18.51 -0.06 -1.16
CA SER A 360 -17.75 0.97 -1.89
C SER A 360 -16.29 0.92 -1.49
N VAL A 361 -15.99 0.88 -0.19
CA VAL A 361 -14.61 0.73 0.32
C VAL A 361 -13.96 -0.52 -0.27
N LYS A 362 -14.63 -1.67 -0.19
CA LYS A 362 -14.08 -2.93 -0.69
C LYS A 362 -13.77 -2.90 -2.18
N ASN A 363 -14.66 -2.34 -3.00
CA ASN A 363 -14.44 -2.27 -4.44
C ASN A 363 -13.30 -1.29 -4.77
N LEU A 364 -13.33 -0.10 -4.17
CA LEU A 364 -12.38 0.99 -4.45
C LEU A 364 -10.99 0.77 -3.86
N ASP A 365 -10.82 -0.18 -2.92
CA ASP A 365 -9.51 -0.61 -2.38
C ASP A 365 -8.52 -0.98 -3.49
N THR A 366 -9.02 -1.47 -4.64
CA THR A 366 -8.23 -1.74 -5.85
C THR A 366 -7.37 -0.55 -6.28
N LEU A 367 -7.82 0.69 -6.10
CA LEU A 367 -7.03 1.89 -6.41
C LEU A 367 -5.80 2.00 -5.51
N HIS A 368 -5.97 1.80 -4.20
CA HIS A 368 -4.89 1.80 -3.22
C HIS A 368 -3.92 0.63 -3.44
N GLU A 369 -4.41 -0.53 -3.85
CA GLU A 369 -3.57 -1.67 -4.20
C GLU A 369 -2.63 -1.33 -5.38
N TYR A 370 -3.16 -0.73 -6.44
CA TYR A 370 -2.35 -0.33 -7.60
C TYR A 370 -1.42 0.85 -7.30
N LEU A 371 -1.83 1.79 -6.44
CA LEU A 371 -0.95 2.84 -5.94
C LEU A 371 0.23 2.25 -5.17
N GLY A 372 -0.02 1.25 -4.32
CA GLY A 372 1.04 0.52 -3.62
C GLY A 372 1.98 -0.23 -4.58
N LEU A 373 1.45 -0.82 -5.67
CA LEU A 373 2.26 -1.48 -6.69
C LEU A 373 3.20 -0.52 -7.43
N MET A 374 2.93 0.79 -7.48
CA MET A 374 3.85 1.76 -8.08
C MET A 374 5.23 1.76 -7.40
N LEU A 375 5.30 1.46 -6.10
CA LEU A 375 6.58 1.29 -5.39
C LEU A 375 7.42 0.15 -5.99
N ALA A 376 6.77 -0.95 -6.38
CA ALA A 376 7.44 -2.07 -7.04
C ALA A 376 7.92 -1.70 -8.45
N VAL A 377 7.13 -0.91 -9.18
CA VAL A 377 7.50 -0.41 -10.51
C VAL A 377 8.71 0.51 -10.43
N HIS A 378 8.73 1.46 -9.49
CA HIS A 378 9.88 2.33 -9.26
C HIS A 378 11.14 1.56 -8.88
N SER A 379 11.01 0.55 -8.01
CA SER A 379 12.14 -0.32 -7.65
C SER A 379 12.70 -1.05 -8.88
N ALA A 380 11.84 -1.60 -9.72
CA ALA A 380 12.24 -2.32 -10.93
C ALA A 380 12.87 -1.40 -12.00
N PHE A 381 12.40 -0.14 -12.10
CA PHE A 381 13.02 0.86 -12.97
C PHE A 381 14.38 1.33 -12.42
N SER A 382 14.49 1.50 -11.10
CA SER A 382 15.75 1.80 -10.43
C SER A 382 16.79 0.70 -10.66
N ASP A 383 16.37 -0.57 -10.61
CA ASP A 383 17.23 -1.72 -10.94
C ASP A 383 17.82 -1.62 -12.34
N ARG A 384 16.98 -1.25 -13.32
CA ARG A 384 17.37 -1.08 -14.71
C ARG A 384 18.36 0.07 -14.90
N SER A 385 18.06 1.25 -14.36
CA SER A 385 18.98 2.39 -14.44
C SER A 385 20.31 2.10 -13.74
N SER A 386 20.29 1.38 -12.61
CA SER A 386 21.51 0.94 -11.90
C SER A 386 22.35 -0.06 -12.71
N ALA A 387 21.70 -0.99 -13.42
CA ALA A 387 22.37 -1.95 -14.28
C ALA A 387 22.97 -1.27 -15.52
N LEU A 388 22.26 -0.32 -16.13
CA LEU A 388 22.78 0.48 -17.23
C LEU A 388 24.01 1.29 -16.81
N LEU A 389 23.95 1.94 -15.65
CA LEU A 389 25.08 2.69 -15.10
C LEU A 389 26.31 1.79 -14.94
N THR A 390 26.12 0.56 -14.45
CA THR A 390 27.21 -0.43 -14.32
C THR A 390 27.84 -0.75 -15.68
N VAL A 391 27.04 -0.93 -16.73
CA VAL A 391 27.51 -1.15 -18.10
C VAL A 391 28.32 0.05 -18.60
N GLN A 392 27.80 1.28 -18.42
CA GLN A 392 28.46 2.51 -18.85
C GLN A 392 29.81 2.71 -18.13
N THR A 393 29.87 2.47 -16.82
CA THR A 393 31.11 2.55 -16.04
C THR A 393 32.14 1.56 -16.55
N LEU A 394 31.78 0.29 -16.75
CA LEU A 394 32.71 -0.73 -17.26
C LEU A 394 33.17 -0.41 -18.69
N MET A 395 32.32 0.17 -19.54
CA MET A 395 32.71 0.63 -20.87
C MET A 395 33.74 1.77 -20.81
N SER A 396 33.54 2.74 -19.91
CA SER A 396 34.46 3.85 -19.69
C SER A 396 35.81 3.34 -19.16
N ASP A 397 35.78 2.48 -18.14
CA ASP A 397 37.00 1.88 -17.56
C ASP A 397 37.79 1.09 -18.60
N LEU A 398 37.12 0.24 -19.38
CA LEU A 398 37.72 -0.54 -20.47
C LEU A 398 38.36 0.39 -21.52
N SER A 399 37.69 1.46 -21.93
CA SER A 399 38.26 2.44 -22.85
C SER A 399 39.54 3.09 -22.28
N SER A 400 39.53 3.43 -20.99
CA SER A 400 40.69 4.02 -20.30
C SER A 400 41.86 3.04 -20.24
N LEU A 401 41.59 1.75 -19.99
CA LEU A 401 42.59 0.69 -19.95
C LEU A 401 43.21 0.45 -21.33
N HIS A 402 42.40 0.43 -22.40
CA HIS A 402 42.90 0.33 -23.78
C HIS A 402 43.81 1.51 -24.13
N THR A 403 43.40 2.75 -23.86
CA THR A 403 44.28 3.91 -24.13
C THR A 403 45.59 3.86 -23.34
N ARG A 404 45.56 3.35 -22.11
CA ARG A 404 46.77 3.17 -21.30
C ARG A 404 47.67 2.07 -21.87
N ALA A 405 47.08 0.98 -22.38
CA ALA A 405 47.81 -0.10 -23.02
C ALA A 405 48.50 0.37 -24.29
N GLU A 406 47.78 1.06 -25.17
CA GLU A 406 48.34 1.63 -26.41
C GLU A 406 49.50 2.59 -26.13
N ARG A 407 49.40 3.45 -25.11
CA ARG A 407 50.49 4.35 -24.71
C ARG A 407 51.73 3.59 -24.22
N LEU A 408 51.54 2.54 -23.43
CA LEU A 408 52.65 1.73 -22.90
C LEU A 408 53.30 0.89 -24.00
N GLU A 409 52.52 0.30 -24.91
CA GLU A 409 53.03 -0.42 -26.07
C GLU A 409 53.75 0.52 -27.04
N GLY A 410 53.18 1.68 -27.34
CA GLY A 410 53.81 2.70 -28.18
C GLY A 410 55.12 3.27 -27.59
N ALA A 411 55.22 3.37 -26.26
CA ALA A 411 56.46 3.75 -25.57
C ALA A 411 57.48 2.60 -25.55
N ALA A 412 57.04 1.35 -25.42
CA ALA A 412 57.91 0.17 -25.45
C ALA A 412 58.54 -0.04 -26.83
N SER A 413 57.79 0.18 -27.91
CA SER A 413 58.25 0.05 -29.30
C SER A 413 59.35 1.04 -29.71
N LYS A 414 59.51 2.16 -28.99
CA LYS A 414 60.51 3.20 -29.30
C LYS A 414 61.89 2.96 -28.68
N ILE A 415 62.02 2.05 -27.72
CA ILE A 415 63.26 1.79 -26.97
C ILE A 415 63.67 0.34 -27.20
N PHE A 416 64.73 0.12 -27.97
CA PHE A 416 65.25 -1.21 -28.36
C PHE A 416 65.77 -2.05 -27.17
N ILE A 417 65.95 -1.43 -25.99
CA ILE A 417 66.35 -2.13 -24.76
C ILE A 417 65.11 -2.74 -24.09
N VAL A 418 64.98 -4.05 -24.25
CA VAL A 418 63.95 -4.91 -23.65
C VAL A 418 64.05 -4.86 -22.13
N ASP A 419 63.08 -4.21 -21.50
CA ASP A 419 62.98 -4.15 -20.05
C ASP A 419 61.92 -5.15 -19.60
N ARG A 420 62.37 -6.25 -18.98
CA ARG A 420 61.54 -7.37 -18.51
C ARG A 420 60.48 -6.93 -17.49
N SER A 421 60.66 -5.75 -16.87
CA SER A 421 59.66 -5.12 -15.99
C SER A 421 58.51 -4.48 -16.78
N ARG A 422 58.81 -3.82 -17.91
CA ARG A 422 57.82 -3.17 -18.79
C ARG A 422 56.93 -4.19 -19.50
N TYR A 423 57.51 -5.29 -19.97
CA TYR A 423 56.75 -6.41 -20.54
C TYR A 423 55.76 -7.03 -19.53
N ARG A 424 56.19 -7.24 -18.28
CA ARG A 424 55.30 -7.71 -17.22
C ARG A 424 54.13 -6.75 -16.98
N LYS A 425 54.41 -5.45 -16.95
CA LYS A 425 53.37 -4.42 -16.76
C LYS A 425 52.37 -4.34 -17.93
N ILE A 426 52.81 -4.59 -19.16
CA ILE A 426 51.92 -4.71 -20.32
C ILE A 426 51.06 -5.97 -20.20
N GLU A 427 51.63 -7.11 -19.78
CA GLU A 427 50.86 -8.34 -19.61
C GLU A 427 49.83 -8.24 -18.47
N GLU A 428 50.20 -7.68 -17.32
CA GLU A 428 49.28 -7.38 -16.21
C GLU A 428 48.12 -6.46 -16.66
N LEU A 429 48.42 -5.46 -17.50
CA LEU A 429 47.40 -4.57 -18.03
C LEU A 429 46.48 -5.28 -19.04
N LYS A 430 47.03 -6.16 -19.88
CA LYS A 430 46.24 -7.02 -20.79
C LYS A 430 45.35 -7.98 -20.03
N GLU A 431 45.83 -8.57 -18.94
CA GLU A 431 45.03 -9.42 -18.06
C GLU A 431 43.89 -8.62 -17.41
N THR A 432 44.18 -7.40 -16.93
CA THR A 432 43.15 -6.49 -16.40
C THR A 432 42.11 -6.14 -17.46
N ILE A 433 42.52 -5.83 -18.70
CA ILE A 433 41.61 -5.58 -19.82
C ILE A 433 40.69 -6.78 -20.08
N ARG A 434 41.24 -7.99 -20.14
CA ARG A 434 40.46 -9.23 -20.32
C ARG A 434 39.43 -9.39 -19.19
N ALA A 435 39.84 -9.20 -17.93
CA ALA A 435 38.94 -9.29 -16.79
C ALA A 435 37.83 -8.24 -16.83
N THR A 436 38.14 -6.99 -17.22
CA THR A 436 37.14 -5.92 -17.39
C THR A 436 36.22 -6.17 -18.58
N GLU A 437 36.72 -6.76 -19.67
CA GLU A 437 35.92 -7.20 -20.82
C GLU A 437 34.91 -8.28 -20.44
N ASP A 438 35.35 -9.29 -19.68
CA ASP A 438 34.47 -10.34 -19.14
C ASP A 438 33.42 -9.77 -18.17
N ALA A 439 33.83 -8.85 -17.29
CA ALA A 439 32.91 -8.15 -16.40
C ALA A 439 31.88 -7.32 -17.16
N LYS A 440 32.29 -6.59 -18.21
CA LYS A 440 31.38 -5.84 -19.09
C LYS A 440 30.39 -6.77 -19.77
N PHE A 441 30.84 -7.91 -20.30
CA PHE A 441 29.97 -8.88 -20.93
C PHE A 441 28.90 -9.40 -19.95
N CYS A 442 29.30 -9.72 -18.71
CA CYS A 442 28.37 -10.12 -17.65
C CYS A 442 27.37 -9.00 -17.30
N ALA A 443 27.83 -7.76 -17.18
CA ALA A 443 26.98 -6.60 -16.89
C ALA A 443 25.96 -6.32 -18.01
N ILE A 444 26.37 -6.43 -19.27
CA ILE A 444 25.47 -6.29 -20.43
C ILE A 444 24.39 -7.38 -20.39
N ARG A 445 24.77 -8.63 -20.14
CA ARG A 445 23.81 -9.73 -20.05
C ARG A 445 22.78 -9.53 -18.94
N GLU A 446 23.22 -9.02 -17.78
CA GLU A 446 22.33 -8.71 -16.67
C GLU A 446 21.40 -7.53 -16.99
N TYR A 447 21.92 -6.46 -17.60
CA TYR A 447 21.11 -5.33 -18.05
C TYR A 447 20.02 -5.77 -19.05
N GLU A 448 20.37 -6.60 -20.04
CA GLU A 448 19.40 -7.13 -21.01
C GLU A 448 18.34 -8.02 -20.33
N ARG A 449 18.73 -8.84 -19.35
CA ARG A 449 17.79 -9.62 -18.54
C ARG A 449 16.79 -8.72 -17.80
N ILE A 450 17.27 -7.67 -17.13
CA ILE A 450 16.42 -6.72 -16.41
C ILE A 450 15.51 -5.95 -17.37
N LYS A 451 16.03 -5.55 -18.53
CA LYS A 451 15.27 -4.90 -19.61
C LYS A 451 14.09 -5.76 -20.06
N GLU A 452 14.34 -7.04 -20.28
CA GLU A 452 13.32 -8.02 -20.66
C GLU A 452 12.28 -8.25 -19.55
N ASN A 453 12.73 -8.40 -18.30
CA ASN A 453 11.83 -8.54 -17.15
C ASN A 453 10.89 -7.34 -17.04
N ASN A 454 11.43 -6.11 -17.06
CA ASN A 454 10.62 -4.88 -17.02
C ASN A 454 9.58 -4.83 -18.15
N ARG A 455 9.94 -5.24 -19.37
CA ARG A 455 9.01 -5.26 -20.50
C ARG A 455 7.84 -6.21 -20.24
N ASN A 456 8.14 -7.44 -19.84
CA ASN A 456 7.14 -8.47 -19.55
C ASN A 456 6.23 -8.08 -18.38
N GLU A 457 6.80 -7.43 -17.37
CA GLU A 457 6.07 -6.98 -16.18
C GLU A 457 5.17 -5.79 -16.45
N LEU A 458 5.59 -4.85 -17.31
CA LEU A 458 4.71 -3.77 -17.80
C LEU A 458 3.50 -4.34 -18.53
N GLU A 459 3.72 -5.29 -19.43
CA GLU A 459 2.63 -5.94 -20.18
C GLU A 459 1.71 -6.77 -19.26
N ARG A 460 2.27 -7.41 -18.24
CA ARG A 460 1.49 -8.13 -17.23
C ARG A 460 0.64 -7.16 -16.41
N LEU A 461 1.25 -6.13 -15.84
CA LEU A 461 0.58 -5.11 -15.04
C LEU A 461 -0.55 -4.46 -15.84
N ASP A 462 -0.33 -4.15 -17.11
CA ASP A 462 -1.36 -3.59 -17.98
C ASP A 462 -2.55 -4.52 -18.20
N ARG A 463 -2.31 -5.82 -18.35
CA ARG A 463 -3.38 -6.83 -18.48
C ARG A 463 -4.16 -6.98 -17.18
N GLU A 464 -3.47 -7.13 -16.06
CA GLU A 464 -4.07 -7.26 -14.72
C GLU A 464 -4.90 -6.02 -14.39
N ARG A 465 -4.32 -4.81 -14.57
CA ARG A 465 -4.99 -3.52 -14.33
C ARG A 465 -6.32 -3.40 -15.04
N ARG A 466 -6.37 -3.76 -16.32
CA ARG A 466 -7.60 -3.66 -17.12
C ARG A 466 -8.69 -4.58 -16.58
N VAL A 467 -8.33 -5.80 -16.19
CA VAL A 467 -9.29 -6.78 -15.64
C VAL A 467 -9.77 -6.34 -14.27
N ASP A 468 -8.85 -5.94 -13.40
CA ASP A 468 -9.14 -5.57 -12.03
C ASP A 468 -9.98 -4.29 -11.97
N PHE A 469 -9.65 -3.27 -12.78
CA PHE A 469 -10.39 -2.00 -12.78
C PHE A 469 -11.78 -2.16 -13.37
N LEU A 470 -11.93 -3.01 -14.39
CA LEU A 470 -13.25 -3.36 -14.91
C LEU A 470 -14.07 -4.08 -13.82
N GLY A 471 -13.46 -5.02 -13.10
CA GLY A 471 -14.08 -5.72 -11.97
C GLY A 471 -14.51 -4.77 -10.85
N MET A 472 -13.61 -3.86 -10.44
CA MET A 472 -13.85 -2.79 -9.47
C MET A 472 -15.04 -1.93 -9.88
N LEU A 473 -15.01 -1.34 -11.08
CA LEU A 473 -16.05 -0.43 -11.56
C LEU A 473 -17.40 -1.14 -11.68
N LYS A 474 -17.41 -2.37 -12.20
CA LYS A 474 -18.62 -3.18 -12.30
C LYS A 474 -19.21 -3.49 -10.92
N GLY A 475 -18.37 -3.94 -9.98
CA GLY A 475 -18.80 -4.20 -8.60
C GLY A 475 -19.34 -2.95 -7.92
N PHE A 476 -18.64 -1.83 -8.10
CA PHE A 476 -19.06 -0.54 -7.56
C PHE A 476 -20.43 -0.10 -8.11
N ILE A 477 -20.60 -0.08 -9.43
CA ILE A 477 -21.85 0.35 -10.09
C ILE A 477 -23.02 -0.56 -9.72
N ILE A 478 -22.83 -1.88 -9.75
CA ILE A 478 -23.91 -2.83 -9.41
C ILE A 478 -24.39 -2.61 -7.97
N ASN A 479 -23.45 -2.39 -7.04
CA ASN A 479 -23.81 -2.09 -5.66
C ASN A 479 -24.53 -0.73 -5.57
N GLN A 480 -24.03 0.33 -6.20
CA GLN A 480 -24.70 1.63 -6.21
C GLN A 480 -26.16 1.54 -6.69
N ILE A 481 -26.39 0.87 -7.82
CA ILE A 481 -27.75 0.66 -8.36
C ILE A 481 -28.61 -0.15 -7.38
N GLY A 482 -28.11 -1.29 -6.91
CA GLY A 482 -28.88 -2.16 -6.03
C GLY A 482 -29.28 -1.50 -4.70
N TYR A 483 -28.41 -0.66 -4.13
CA TYR A 483 -28.75 0.09 -2.91
C TYR A 483 -29.61 1.33 -3.18
N ALA A 484 -29.47 1.97 -4.34
CA ALA A 484 -30.37 3.04 -4.76
C ALA A 484 -31.80 2.52 -4.94
N ASP A 485 -31.98 1.36 -5.57
CA ASP A 485 -33.29 0.71 -5.74
C ASP A 485 -33.90 0.32 -4.38
N LYS A 486 -33.10 -0.23 -3.47
CA LYS A 486 -33.54 -0.52 -2.09
C LYS A 486 -34.01 0.76 -1.38
N ALA A 487 -33.26 1.85 -1.48
CA ALA A 487 -33.63 3.13 -0.88
C ALA A 487 -34.91 3.69 -1.50
N ALA A 488 -35.04 3.63 -2.83
CA ALA A 488 -36.24 4.06 -3.54
C ALA A 488 -37.48 3.26 -3.11
N SER A 489 -37.36 1.95 -2.96
CA SER A 489 -38.45 1.09 -2.48
C SER A 489 -38.89 1.46 -1.05
N VAL A 490 -37.94 1.73 -0.14
CA VAL A 490 -38.24 2.17 1.23
C VAL A 490 -39.03 3.48 1.22
N TRP A 491 -38.62 4.46 0.39
CA TRP A 491 -39.32 5.74 0.31
C TRP A 491 -40.66 5.66 -0.41
N ALA A 492 -40.79 4.83 -1.45
CA ALA A 492 -42.05 4.59 -2.13
C ALA A 492 -43.11 4.01 -1.18
N GLN A 493 -42.71 3.10 -0.29
CA GLN A 493 -43.60 2.56 0.75
C GLN A 493 -44.12 3.67 1.67
N VAL A 494 -43.26 4.61 2.09
CA VAL A 494 -43.69 5.75 2.92
C VAL A 494 -44.71 6.63 2.18
N VAL A 495 -44.48 6.90 0.90
CA VAL A 495 -45.40 7.70 0.07
C VAL A 495 -46.77 7.03 -0.02
N GLU A 496 -46.81 5.72 -0.23
CA GLU A 496 -48.07 4.95 -0.28
C GLU A 496 -48.80 4.97 1.07
N GLU A 497 -48.07 4.72 2.17
CA GLU A 497 -48.59 4.71 3.54
C GLU A 497 -49.12 6.07 4.01
N THR A 498 -48.63 7.17 3.41
CA THR A 498 -49.02 8.56 3.70
C THR A 498 -49.89 9.19 2.61
N SER A 499 -50.36 8.40 1.64
CA SER A 499 -51.14 8.86 0.46
C SER A 499 -52.42 9.63 0.79
N ARG A 500 -52.97 9.50 2.00
CA ARG A 500 -54.11 10.30 2.49
C ARG A 500 -53.90 11.81 2.36
N TYR A 501 -52.68 12.30 2.59
CA TYR A 501 -52.39 13.73 2.51
C TYR A 501 -52.46 14.31 1.09
N ALA A 502 -52.31 13.45 0.08
CA ALA A 502 -52.52 13.85 -1.31
C ALA A 502 -54.02 13.91 -1.64
N LYS A 503 -54.81 12.95 -1.12
CA LYS A 503 -56.26 12.85 -1.35
C LYS A 503 -57.07 13.92 -0.62
N GLU A 504 -56.55 14.46 0.49
CA GLU A 504 -57.19 15.55 1.23
C GLU A 504 -56.98 16.95 0.60
N ARG A 505 -56.16 17.07 -0.46
CA ARG A 505 -55.92 18.33 -1.19
C ARG A 505 -56.78 18.49 -2.45
N GLU A 506 -57.45 17.44 -2.91
CA GLU A 506 -58.49 17.45 -3.93
C GLU A 506 -59.86 17.62 -3.29
#